data_AF-A0A2V7IWY4-F1
#
_entry.id   AF-A0A2V7IWY4-F1
#
_cell.length_a   1.000
_cell.length_b   1.000
_cell.length_c   1.000
_cell.angle_alpha   90.00
_cell.angle_beta   90.00
_cell.angle_gamma   90.00
#
_symmetry.space_group_name_H-M   'P 1'
#
loop_
_entity.id
_entity.type
_entity.pdbx_description
1 polymer ?
#
loop_
_entity_poly.entity_id
_entity_poly.type
_entity_poly.pdbx_seq_one_letter_code
_entity_poly.pdbx_strand_id
1 'polypeptide(L)' 'MEAAVTDSDEPLPQHLAELGRRVLVRVVERPGGGRELALDLLAADAFVTYAFEAQAEADVAGLATLAERVAGART' A
#
# COMPACT_ATOMS: atom_id res chain seq x y z
N MET A 1 0.95 -2.08 -19.47
CA MET A 1 0.49 -3.33 -18.84
C MET A 1 -0.07 -2.93 -17.48
N GLU A 2 -1.40 -2.94 -17.32
CA GLU A 2 -2.01 -2.82 -16.00
C GLU A 2 -1.50 -4.00 -15.16
N ALA A 3 -0.83 -3.71 -14.04
CA ALA A 3 -0.55 -4.74 -13.06
C ALA A 3 -1.91 -5.13 -12.47
N ALA A 4 -2.48 -6.23 -12.98
CA ALA A 4 -3.69 -6.80 -12.42
C ALA A 4 -3.45 -7.11 -10.94
N VAL A 5 -4.40 -6.75 -10.08
CA VAL A 5 -4.42 -7.19 -8.69
C VAL A 5 -4.57 -8.71 -8.74
N THR A 6 -3.53 -9.42 -8.32
CA THR A 6 -3.52 -10.88 -8.25
C THR A 6 -3.98 -11.31 -6.87
N ASP A 7 -4.82 -12.35 -6.79
CA ASP A 7 -5.16 -12.99 -5.52
C ASP A 7 -3.88 -13.38 -4.76
N SER A 8 -3.92 -13.18 -3.44
CA SER A 8 -2.82 -13.48 -2.54
C SER A 8 -3.32 -14.28 -1.35
N ASP A 9 -2.54 -15.28 -0.93
CA ASP A 9 -2.80 -16.03 0.31
C ASP A 9 -2.55 -15.18 1.58
N GLU A 10 -2.04 -13.95 1.40
CA GLU A 10 -1.82 -12.99 2.47
C GLU A 10 -3.16 -12.35 2.91
N PRO A 11 -3.39 -12.11 4.21
CA PRO A 11 -4.63 -11.47 4.63
C PRO A 11 -4.73 -10.07 4.02
N LEU A 12 -5.97 -9.67 3.69
CA LEU A 12 -6.28 -8.49 2.90
C LEU A 12 -5.55 -7.20 3.38
N PRO A 13 -5.49 -6.88 4.68
CA PRO A 13 -4.78 -5.69 5.15
C PRO A 13 -3.30 -5.67 4.75
N GLN A 14 -2.62 -6.80 4.88
CA GLN A 14 -1.19 -6.90 4.57
C GLN A 14 -0.95 -6.87 3.06
N HIS A 15 -1.81 -7.53 2.27
CA HIS A 15 -1.74 -7.49 0.82
C HIS A 15 -1.88 -6.06 0.26
N LEU A 16 -2.86 -5.31 0.76
CA LEU A 16 -3.09 -3.92 0.35
C LEU A 16 -1.93 -3.01 0.76
N ALA A 17 -1.38 -3.18 1.97
CA ALA A 17 -0.22 -2.43 2.42
C ALA A 17 1.02 -2.68 1.53
N GLU A 18 1.26 -3.93 1.13
CA GLU A 18 2.36 -4.28 0.23
C GLU A 18 2.14 -3.72 -1.19
N LEU A 19 0.90 -3.74 -1.71
CA LEU A 19 0.58 -3.09 -2.98
C LEU A 19 0.87 -1.58 -2.95
N GLY A 20 0.41 -0.89 -1.91
CA GLY A 20 0.68 0.53 -1.72
C GLY A 20 2.18 0.83 -1.68
N ARG A 21 2.95 0.04 -0.93
CA ARG A 21 4.41 0.16 -0.84
C ARG A 21 5.09 -0.05 -2.20
N ARG A 22 4.69 -1.07 -2.97
CA ARG A 22 5.24 -1.33 -4.32
C ARG A 22 4.96 -0.18 -5.27
N VAL A 23 3.81 0.47 -5.18
CA VAL A 23 3.48 1.65 -5.99
C VAL A 23 4.37 2.83 -5.60
N LEU A 24 4.58 3.08 -4.31
CA LEU A 24 5.48 4.14 -3.83
C LEU A 24 6.93 3.95 -4.28
N VAL A 25 7.44 2.71 -4.28
CA VAL A 25 8.78 2.40 -4.79
C VAL A 25 8.90 2.82 -6.26
N ARG A 26 7.90 2.50 -7.10
CA ARG A 26 7.89 2.89 -8.52
C ARG A 26 7.89 4.41 -8.72
N VAL A 27 7.20 5.14 -7.85
CA VAL A 27 7.18 6.62 -7.86
C VAL A 27 8.57 7.18 -7.57
N VAL A 28 9.26 6.66 -6.55
CA VAL A 28 10.61 7.09 -6.18
C VAL A 28 11.63 6.80 -7.28
N GLU A 29 11.48 5.67 -7.98
CA GLU A 29 12.37 5.26 -9.08
C GLU A 29 12.16 6.06 -10.38
N ARG A 30 11.07 6.84 -10.51
CA ARG A 30 10.72 7.59 -11.75
C ARG A 30 10.38 9.06 -11.49
N PRO A 31 11.32 9.89 -11.02
CA PRO A 31 11.05 11.26 -10.56
C PRO A 31 10.64 12.26 -11.66
N GLY A 32 10.64 11.88 -12.95
CA GLY A 32 10.26 12.74 -14.07
C GLY A 32 8.78 12.65 -14.49
N GLY A 33 7.96 11.84 -13.82
CA GLY A 33 6.55 11.63 -14.18
C GLY A 33 5.65 12.77 -13.73
N GLY A 34 4.91 13.39 -14.65
CA GLY A 34 3.88 14.39 -14.33
C GLY A 34 2.59 13.73 -13.81
N ARG A 35 1.54 13.74 -14.64
CA ARG A 35 0.21 13.21 -14.26
C ARG A 35 0.20 11.73 -13.86
N GLU A 36 0.98 10.88 -14.53
CA GLU A 36 1.05 9.44 -14.23
C GLU A 36 1.54 9.19 -12.80
N LEU A 37 2.52 9.98 -12.34
CA LEU A 37 3.07 9.87 -10.99
C LEU A 37 2.05 10.31 -9.93
N ALA A 38 1.23 11.33 -10.24
CA ALA A 38 0.14 11.73 -9.37
C ALA A 38 -0.94 10.63 -9.24
N LEU A 39 -1.23 9.90 -10.33
CA LEU A 39 -2.14 8.77 -10.29
C LEU A 39 -1.55 7.58 -9.51
N ASP A 40 -0.26 7.30 -9.68
CA ASP A 40 0.42 6.27 -8.90
C ASP A 40 0.44 6.63 -7.41
N LEU A 41 0.71 7.89 -7.03
CA LEU A 41 0.62 8.35 -5.65
C LEU A 41 -0.80 8.21 -5.08
N LEU A 42 -1.83 8.57 -5.87
CA LEU A 42 -3.22 8.40 -5.46
C LEU A 42 -3.59 6.94 -5.29
N ALA A 43 -3.12 6.05 -6.16
CA ALA A 43 -3.33 4.61 -6.03
C ALA A 43 -2.64 4.07 -4.78
N ALA A 44 -1.41 4.49 -4.50
CA ALA A 44 -0.68 4.12 -3.30
C ALA A 44 -1.43 4.54 -2.01
N ASP A 45 -1.92 5.78 -1.97
CA ASP A 45 -2.70 6.33 -0.86
C ASP A 45 -3.99 5.52 -0.63
N ALA A 46 -4.71 5.19 -1.71
CA ALA A 46 -5.92 4.37 -1.63
C ALA A 46 -5.62 2.97 -1.08
N PHE A 47 -4.56 2.30 -1.55
CA PHE A 47 -4.18 0.99 -1.04
C PHE A 47 -3.84 1.02 0.45
N VAL A 48 -3.09 2.02 0.91
CA VAL A 48 -2.76 2.17 2.34
C VAL A 48 -4.01 2.45 3.16
N THR A 49 -4.90 3.32 2.68
CA THR A 49 -6.18 3.62 3.36
C THR A 49 -7.03 2.37 3.53
N TYR A 50 -7.24 1.60 2.45
CA TYR A 50 -8.03 0.37 2.51
C TYR A 50 -7.35 -0.73 3.33
N ALA A 51 -6.02 -0.76 3.40
CA ALA A 51 -5.30 -1.65 4.31
C ALA A 51 -5.67 -1.37 5.77
N PHE A 52 -5.70 -0.08 6.16
CA PHE A 52 -6.08 0.32 7.52
C PHE A 52 -7.56 0.09 7.81
N GLU A 53 -8.45 0.36 6.86
CA GLU A 53 -9.88 0.07 7.01
C GLU A 53 -10.12 -1.44 7.22
N ALA A 54 -9.52 -2.28 6.38
CA ALA A 54 -9.62 -3.74 6.49
C ALA A 54 -9.01 -4.25 7.81
N GLN A 55 -7.90 -3.65 8.29
CA GLN A 55 -7.33 -3.99 9.59
C GLN A 55 -8.23 -3.57 10.73
N ALA A 56 -8.84 -2.37 10.67
CA ALA A 56 -9.76 -1.91 11.71
C ALA A 56 -11.02 -2.78 11.78
N GLU A 57 -11.51 -3.26 10.64
CA GLU A 57 -12.65 -4.19 10.57
C GLU A 57 -12.31 -5.57 11.14
N ALA A 58 -11.09 -6.06 10.89
CA ALA A 58 -10.65 -7.37 11.37
C ALA A 58 -10.18 -7.36 12.84
N ASP A 59 -9.32 -6.40 13.21
CA ASP A 59 -8.74 -6.23 14.54
C ASP A 59 -8.11 -4.83 14.71
N VAL A 60 -8.78 -3.97 15.48
CA VAL A 60 -8.31 -2.62 15.82
C VAL A 60 -6.94 -2.63 16.54
N ALA A 61 -6.63 -3.66 17.33
CA ALA A 61 -5.36 -3.72 18.06
C ALA A 61 -4.15 -3.87 17.11
N GLY A 62 -4.35 -4.42 15.92
CA GLY A 62 -3.32 -4.60 14.89
C GLY A 62 -2.94 -3.33 14.11
N LEU A 63 -3.65 -2.21 14.28
CA LEU A 63 -3.41 -0.99 13.49
C LEU A 63 -1.99 -0.42 13.65
N ALA A 64 -1.45 -0.44 14.87
CA ALA A 64 -0.10 0.07 15.12
C ALA A 64 0.97 -0.74 14.38
N THR A 65 0.89 -2.08 14.43
CA THR A 65 1.79 -2.97 13.71
C THR A 65 1.67 -2.82 12.20
N LEU A 66 0.46 -2.62 11.67
CA LEU A 66 0.27 -2.33 10.25
C LEU A 66 0.93 -0.98 9.87
N ALA A 67 0.77 0.05 10.69
CA ALA A 67 1.39 1.36 10.45
C ALA A 67 2.91 1.29 10.42
N GLU A 68 3.54 0.53 11.33
CA GLU A 68 4.98 0.32 11.35
C GLU A 68 5.48 -0.35 10.07
N ARG A 69 4.72 -1.33 9.54
CA ARG A 69 5.02 -1.99 8.26
C ARG A 69 4.91 -1.03 7.09
N VAL A 70 3.85 -0.22 7.03
CA VAL A 70 3.63 0.77 5.96
C VAL A 70 4.72 1.85 5.98
N ALA A 71 5.10 2.33 7.17
CA ALA A 71 6.18 3.31 7.33
C ALA A 71 7.56 2.76 6.96
N GLY A 72 7.70 1.44 6.79
CA GLY A 72 8.96 0.80 6.47
C GLY A 72 9.96 0.91 7.60
N ALA A 73 9.51 0.78 8.86
CA ALA A 73 10.41 0.76 10.01
C ALA A 73 11.43 -0.37 9.83
N ARG A 74 12.65 0.00 9.45
CA ARG A 74 13.83 -0.86 9.57
C ARG A 74 13.91 -1.30 11.03
N THR A 75 13.77 -2.60 11.26
CA THR A 75 14.38 -3.24 12.42
C THR A 75 15.90 -3.19 12.29
#